data_AF-A0A0E3QP71-F1
#
_entry.id   AF-A0A0E3QP71-F1
#
_cell.length_a   1.000
_cell.length_b   1.000
_cell.length_c   1.000
_cell.angle_alpha   90.00
_cell.angle_beta   90.00
_cell.angle_gamma   90.00
#
_symmetry.space_group_name_H-M   'P 1'
#
loop_
_entity.id
_entity.type
_entity.pdbx_description
1 polymer ?
#
loop_
_entity_poly.entity_id
_entity_poly.type
_entity_poly.pdbx_seq_one_letter_code
_entity_poly.pdbx_strand_id
1 'polypeptide(L)'
;MKQQSIITNVLEKAGNKNLINELTTRLSQSEINTLLLALSKEIANKNTPNDILNKYESNRFVKPSELSPIKVKQVEILMLEMAEASGFSSVLLSPASLLGSCSVIAKVDQNNVISATRGLELIADSTNMLAIYLADKIKNKTIDNTKNLVHLSATCRVTRGQMFKVDAFVPHFSLFTLVSSGKDTGSYGFEKAAITSQIQYYTNYFEEILGHKIKVTMNLRNGYTDKIGFIDRVHCYLRETYPDTEITLNKEETDNSYYQGINFKIIVEGIELVDGGFVDWTQKLLGNKKERLLISGTGIDLQLITGMLNKII
;
A
#
# COMPACT_ATOMS: atom_id res chain seq x y z
N MET A 1 -21.25 0.13 14.13
CA MET A 1 -22.11 -0.11 15.33
C MET A 1 -21.48 -1.05 16.36
N LYS A 2 -20.95 -2.23 16.02
CA LYS A 2 -20.36 -3.18 17.02
C LYS A 2 -19.15 -2.66 17.82
N GLN A 3 -18.30 -1.84 17.23
CA GLN A 3 -17.04 -1.42 17.88
C GLN A 3 -17.26 -0.32 18.94
N GLN A 4 -18.20 0.59 18.66
CA GLN A 4 -18.58 1.67 19.56
C GLN A 4 -19.24 1.13 20.85
N SER A 5 -20.00 0.03 20.75
CA SER A 5 -20.54 -0.66 21.94
C SER A 5 -19.47 -1.39 22.76
N ILE A 6 -18.41 -1.90 22.13
CA ILE A 6 -17.33 -2.62 22.84
C ILE A 6 -16.51 -1.63 23.68
N ILE A 7 -16.13 -0.49 23.10
CA ILE A 7 -15.31 0.49 23.84
C ILE A 7 -16.07 1.12 25.00
N THR A 8 -17.37 1.40 24.86
CA THR A 8 -18.22 1.88 25.96
C THR A 8 -18.18 0.94 27.16
N ASN A 9 -18.34 -0.38 26.93
CA ASN A 9 -18.29 -1.37 28.01
C ASN A 9 -16.92 -1.43 28.71
N VAL A 10 -15.81 -1.26 27.97
CA VAL A 10 -14.46 -1.23 28.54
C VAL A 10 -14.29 0.00 29.44
N LEU A 11 -14.72 1.17 28.98
CA LEU A 11 -14.62 2.42 29.73
C LEU A 11 -15.50 2.43 30.99
N GLU A 12 -16.66 1.77 30.93
CA GLU A 12 -17.51 1.53 32.10
C GLU A 12 -16.82 0.64 33.14
N LYS A 13 -16.22 -0.47 32.71
CA LYS A 13 -15.44 -1.36 33.61
C LYS A 13 -14.21 -0.66 34.20
N ALA A 14 -13.60 0.25 33.45
CA ALA A 14 -12.49 1.07 33.93
C ALA A 14 -12.94 2.18 34.90
N GLY A 15 -14.25 2.37 35.11
CA GLY A 15 -14.80 3.39 36.01
C GLY A 15 -14.73 4.82 35.48
N ASN A 16 -14.36 5.03 34.21
CA ASN A 16 -14.25 6.35 33.60
C ASN A 16 -14.64 6.33 32.11
N LYS A 17 -15.87 6.78 31.82
CA LYS A 17 -16.41 6.86 30.45
C LYS A 17 -15.67 7.86 29.55
N ASN A 18 -14.93 8.81 30.12
CA ASN A 18 -14.21 9.86 29.41
C ASN A 18 -12.70 9.60 29.30
N LEU A 19 -12.22 8.42 29.74
CA LEU A 19 -10.80 8.12 29.89
C LEU A 19 -9.99 8.38 28.61
N ILE A 20 -10.47 7.97 27.44
CA ILE A 20 -9.76 8.19 26.17
C ILE A 20 -9.54 9.69 25.94
N ASN A 21 -10.60 10.48 26.06
CA ASN A 21 -10.52 11.92 25.82
C ASN A 21 -9.57 12.59 26.81
N GLU A 22 -9.64 12.23 28.09
CA GLU A 22 -8.74 12.77 29.12
C GLU A 22 -7.28 12.42 28.83
N LEU A 23 -6.98 11.18 28.45
CA LEU A 23 -5.62 10.78 28.08
C LEU A 23 -5.12 11.55 26.85
N THR A 24 -5.95 11.69 25.81
CA THR A 24 -5.54 12.37 24.56
C THR A 24 -5.45 13.89 24.67
N THR A 25 -6.12 14.51 25.66
CA THR A 25 -6.04 15.97 25.86
C THR A 25 -5.04 16.39 26.93
N ARG A 26 -4.79 15.56 27.94
CA ARG A 26 -3.90 15.92 29.07
C ARG A 26 -2.47 15.41 28.90
N LEU A 27 -2.26 14.32 28.17
CA LEU A 27 -0.94 13.73 27.99
C LEU A 27 -0.37 14.03 26.62
N SER A 28 0.94 14.26 26.58
CA SER A 28 1.72 14.28 25.34
C SER A 28 1.85 12.89 24.71
N GLN A 29 2.24 12.83 23.44
CA GLN A 29 2.45 11.57 22.74
C GLN A 29 3.51 10.66 23.41
N SER A 30 4.57 11.25 23.97
CA SER A 30 5.62 10.51 24.70
C SER A 30 5.10 9.92 26.02
N GLU A 31 4.24 10.64 26.73
CA GLU A 31 3.61 10.16 27.96
C GLU A 31 2.59 9.04 27.67
N ILE A 32 1.77 9.18 26.61
CA ILE A 32 0.88 8.11 26.15
C ILE A 32 1.69 6.86 25.80
N ASN A 33 2.81 7.01 25.08
CA ASN A 33 3.69 5.88 24.76
C ASN A 33 4.25 5.22 26.03
N THR A 34 4.66 6.01 27.03
CA THR A 34 5.15 5.50 28.31
C THR A 34 4.07 4.71 29.05
N LEU A 35 2.83 5.21 29.08
CA LEU A 35 1.68 4.51 29.65
C LEU A 35 1.40 3.19 28.93
N LEU A 36 1.36 3.18 27.59
CA LEU A 36 1.12 1.97 26.80
C LEU A 36 2.21 0.91 27.01
N LEU A 37 3.47 1.33 27.16
CA LEU A 37 4.58 0.42 27.48
C LEU A 37 4.45 -0.18 28.89
N ALA A 38 4.11 0.63 29.89
CA ALA A 38 3.86 0.15 31.24
C ALA A 38 2.69 -0.85 31.30
N LEU A 39 1.58 -0.54 30.64
CA LEU A 39 0.43 -1.44 30.51
C LEU A 39 0.81 -2.75 29.82
N SER A 40 1.56 -2.67 28.71
CA SER A 40 2.02 -3.86 27.99
C SER A 40 2.92 -4.75 28.86
N LYS A 41 3.79 -4.15 29.69
CA LYS A 41 4.64 -4.87 30.64
C LYS A 41 3.81 -5.60 31.70
N GLU A 42 2.82 -4.94 32.29
CA GLU A 42 1.91 -5.57 33.26
C GLU A 42 1.11 -6.73 32.66
N ILE A 43 0.63 -6.57 31.42
CA ILE A 43 -0.08 -7.64 30.70
C ILE A 43 0.86 -8.81 30.38
N ALA A 44 2.10 -8.51 29.97
CA ALA A 44 3.09 -9.53 29.66
C ALA A 44 3.50 -10.35 30.89
N ASN A 45 3.74 -9.69 32.02
CA ASN A 45 4.15 -10.33 33.28
C ASN A 45 3.10 -11.28 33.86
N LYS A 46 1.83 -11.11 33.49
CA LYS A 46 0.72 -12.00 33.90
C LYS A 46 0.61 -13.26 33.07
N ASN A 47 1.34 -13.37 31.96
CA ASN A 47 1.27 -14.53 31.08
C ASN A 47 2.25 -15.61 31.51
N THR A 48 1.78 -16.85 31.49
CA THR A 48 2.62 -18.05 31.55
C THR A 48 3.01 -18.51 30.14
N PRO A 49 4.02 -19.37 29.98
CA PRO A 49 4.33 -19.99 28.69
C PRO A 49 3.11 -20.70 28.05
N ASN A 50 2.26 -21.33 28.86
CA ASN A 50 1.05 -21.98 28.38
C ASN A 50 0.03 -20.97 27.82
N ASP A 51 -0.10 -19.80 28.46
CA ASP A 51 -0.96 -18.74 27.94
C ASP A 51 -0.47 -18.22 26.58
N ILE A 52 0.84 -18.16 26.38
CA ILE A 52 1.42 -17.78 25.08
C ILE A 52 1.05 -18.80 24.00
N LEU A 53 1.15 -20.09 24.30
CA LEU A 53 0.77 -21.15 23.36
C LEU A 53 -0.72 -21.07 23.00
N ASN A 54 -1.61 -20.92 23.99
CA ASN A 54 -3.05 -20.76 23.77
C ASN A 54 -3.39 -19.51 22.95
N LYS A 55 -2.67 -18.40 23.17
CA LYS A 55 -2.83 -17.17 22.37
C LYS A 55 -2.33 -17.34 20.95
N TYR A 56 -1.25 -18.10 20.76
CA TYR A 56 -0.75 -18.43 19.42
C TYR A 56 -1.80 -19.22 18.62
N GLU A 57 -2.53 -20.15 19.24
CA GLU A 57 -3.58 -20.93 18.58
C GLU A 57 -4.69 -20.07 17.98
N SER A 58 -5.16 -19.07 18.73
CA SER A 58 -6.28 -18.21 18.35
C SER A 58 -5.91 -16.97 17.54
N ASN A 59 -4.62 -16.66 17.39
CA ASN A 59 -4.17 -15.43 16.73
C ASN A 59 -3.74 -15.68 15.27
N ARG A 60 -4.55 -15.19 14.33
CA ARG A 60 -4.29 -15.33 12.89
C ARG A 60 -3.06 -14.57 12.37
N PHE A 61 -2.63 -13.50 13.05
CA PHE A 61 -1.54 -12.64 12.57
C PHE A 61 -0.14 -13.23 12.79
N VAL A 62 -0.04 -14.30 13.57
CA VAL A 62 1.24 -14.93 13.94
C VAL A 62 1.39 -16.32 13.35
N LYS A 63 0.41 -16.77 12.56
CA LYS A 63 0.47 -18.08 11.89
C LYS A 63 1.43 -18.01 10.70
N PRO A 64 2.26 -19.03 10.46
CA PRO A 64 3.08 -19.05 9.25
C PRO A 64 2.19 -19.04 8.00
N SER A 65 2.74 -18.56 6.89
CA SER A 65 2.16 -18.84 5.58
C SER A 65 2.44 -20.30 5.20
N GLU A 66 1.49 -20.93 4.52
CA GLU A 66 1.67 -22.27 3.94
C GLU A 66 2.55 -22.25 2.67
N LEU A 67 2.88 -21.06 2.16
CA LEU A 67 3.73 -20.91 0.97
C LEU A 67 5.19 -21.22 1.27
N SER A 68 5.89 -21.77 0.27
CA SER A 68 7.33 -22.00 0.35
C SER A 68 8.09 -20.67 0.49
N PRO A 69 8.85 -20.46 1.58
CA PRO A 69 9.61 -19.23 1.77
C PRO A 69 10.71 -19.05 0.71
N ILE A 70 11.21 -20.15 0.12
CA ILE A 70 12.19 -20.10 -0.97
C ILE A 70 11.52 -19.52 -2.22
N LYS A 71 10.34 -20.04 -2.60
CA LYS A 71 9.63 -19.58 -3.79
C LYS A 71 9.23 -18.11 -3.68
N VAL A 72 8.71 -17.69 -2.52
CA VAL A 72 8.37 -16.26 -2.28
C VAL A 72 9.59 -15.36 -2.50
N LYS A 73 10.74 -15.71 -1.92
CA LYS A 73 11.97 -14.91 -2.05
C LYS A 73 12.52 -14.88 -3.48
N GLN A 74 12.41 -15.98 -4.22
CA GLN A 74 12.83 -16.02 -5.63
C GLN A 74 12.01 -15.04 -6.48
N VAL A 75 10.70 -14.96 -6.25
CA VAL A 75 9.83 -13.99 -6.95
C VAL A 75 10.17 -12.57 -6.54
N GLU A 76 10.37 -12.32 -5.23
CA GLU A 76 10.78 -11.00 -4.73
C GLU A 76 12.05 -10.52 -5.44
N ILE A 77 13.07 -11.38 -5.53
CA ILE A 77 14.34 -11.07 -6.21
C ILE A 77 14.10 -10.82 -7.70
N LEU A 78 13.39 -11.71 -8.40
CA LEU A 78 13.10 -11.56 -9.83
C LEU A 78 12.43 -10.21 -10.12
N MET A 79 11.39 -9.86 -9.37
CA MET A 79 10.67 -8.61 -9.54
C MET A 79 11.56 -7.39 -9.25
N LEU A 80 12.38 -7.43 -8.20
CA LEU A 80 13.31 -6.34 -7.89
C LEU A 80 14.39 -6.17 -8.96
N GLU A 81 14.97 -7.27 -9.47
CA GLU A 81 15.98 -7.23 -10.54
C GLU A 81 15.40 -6.64 -11.83
N MET A 82 14.17 -7.04 -12.19
CA MET A 82 13.43 -6.45 -13.31
C MET A 82 13.15 -4.96 -13.10
N ALA A 83 12.84 -4.56 -11.86
CA ALA A 83 12.52 -3.18 -11.54
C ALA A 83 13.77 -2.29 -11.70
N GLU A 84 14.91 -2.73 -11.17
CA GLU A 84 16.21 -2.06 -11.34
C GLU A 84 16.59 -1.94 -12.82
N ALA A 85 16.43 -3.02 -13.60
CA ALA A 85 16.66 -3.00 -15.04
C ALA A 85 15.74 -2.04 -15.80
N SER A 86 14.54 -1.77 -15.25
CA SER A 86 13.56 -0.80 -15.77
C SER A 86 13.72 0.60 -15.18
N GLY A 87 14.77 0.86 -14.41
CA GLY A 87 15.07 2.17 -13.82
C GLY A 87 14.36 2.48 -12.51
N PHE A 88 13.73 1.50 -11.86
CA PHE A 88 13.11 1.64 -10.54
C PHE A 88 14.08 1.20 -9.44
N SER A 89 14.73 2.15 -8.77
CA SER A 89 15.67 1.86 -7.69
C SER A 89 14.98 1.19 -6.50
N SER A 90 15.52 0.05 -6.07
CA SER A 90 14.97 -0.73 -4.97
C SER A 90 15.29 -0.11 -3.61
N VAL A 91 14.33 -0.16 -2.70
CA VAL A 91 14.48 0.31 -1.32
C VAL A 91 14.08 -0.81 -0.36
N LEU A 92 15.00 -1.20 0.52
CA LEU A 92 14.72 -2.12 1.60
C LEU A 92 14.05 -1.36 2.75
N LEU A 93 12.72 -1.54 2.88
CA LEU A 93 11.92 -0.87 3.89
C LEU A 93 12.04 -1.51 5.28
N SER A 94 11.80 -0.70 6.31
CA SER A 94 11.56 -1.16 7.67
C SER A 94 10.27 -1.99 7.75
N PRO A 95 10.20 -3.04 8.59
CA PRO A 95 8.96 -3.78 8.85
C PRO A 95 7.94 -2.97 9.68
N ALA A 96 8.35 -1.84 10.23
CA ALA A 96 7.51 -0.92 11.00
C ALA A 96 7.27 0.38 10.23
N SER A 97 6.05 0.91 10.36
CA SER A 97 5.65 2.22 9.87
C SER A 97 5.22 3.13 11.04
N LEU A 98 5.05 4.43 10.76
CA LEU A 98 4.56 5.39 11.74
C LEU A 98 3.06 5.17 11.99
N LEU A 99 2.62 5.27 13.24
CA LEU A 99 1.19 5.22 13.58
C LEU A 99 0.43 6.28 12.77
N GLY A 100 -0.57 5.83 12.02
CA GLY A 100 -1.38 6.69 11.16
C GLY A 100 -0.81 6.91 9.76
N SER A 101 0.29 6.24 9.39
CA SER A 101 0.86 6.33 8.04
C SER A 101 -0.11 5.86 6.95
N CYS A 102 -1.02 4.95 7.26
CA CYS A 102 -2.07 4.53 6.32
C CYS A 102 -3.34 5.39 6.43
N SER A 103 -3.70 5.84 7.64
CA SER A 103 -4.96 6.55 7.87
C SER A 103 -4.92 8.02 7.47
N VAL A 104 -3.79 8.70 7.70
CA VAL A 104 -3.65 10.15 7.42
C VAL A 104 -3.55 10.45 5.92
N ILE A 105 -2.78 9.65 5.17
CA ILE A 105 -2.55 9.90 3.73
C ILE A 105 -3.40 9.01 2.82
N ALA A 106 -3.58 7.72 3.15
CA ALA A 106 -4.32 6.77 2.33
C ALA A 106 -5.79 6.55 2.77
N LYS A 107 -6.26 7.26 3.81
CA LYS A 107 -7.63 7.18 4.35
C LYS A 107 -8.08 5.76 4.76
N VAL A 108 -7.13 4.88 5.06
CA VAL A 108 -7.43 3.54 5.58
C VAL A 108 -7.86 3.69 7.04
N ASP A 109 -9.01 3.13 7.42
CA ASP A 109 -9.42 3.11 8.83
C ASP A 109 -8.32 2.49 9.69
N GLN A 110 -7.94 3.15 10.79
CA GLN A 110 -6.85 2.69 11.65
C GLN A 110 -7.09 1.29 12.23
N ASN A 111 -8.35 0.86 12.36
CA ASN A 111 -8.71 -0.48 12.82
C ASN A 111 -8.35 -1.59 11.82
N ASN A 112 -8.06 -1.22 10.58
CA ASN A 112 -7.59 -2.14 9.54
C ASN A 112 -6.06 -2.29 9.53
N VAL A 113 -5.35 -1.61 10.43
CA VAL A 113 -3.89 -1.65 10.58
C VAL A 113 -3.54 -2.11 12.00
N ILE A 114 -2.48 -2.90 12.13
CA ILE A 114 -2.05 -3.40 13.44
C ILE A 114 -1.15 -2.35 14.11
N SER A 115 -1.75 -1.50 14.94
CA SER A 115 -1.03 -0.53 15.75
C SER A 115 -0.12 -1.21 16.78
N ALA A 116 1.07 -0.64 16.98
CA ALA A 116 2.04 -1.04 17.99
C ALA A 116 2.31 0.10 18.98
N THR A 117 3.17 -0.16 19.97
CA THR A 117 3.60 0.90 20.90
C THR A 117 4.67 1.80 20.26
N ARG A 118 5.07 2.87 20.98
CA ARG A 118 6.08 3.85 20.51
C ARG A 118 5.67 4.65 19.27
N GLY A 119 4.36 4.81 19.04
CA GLY A 119 3.85 5.53 17.88
C GLY A 119 4.14 4.83 16.55
N LEU A 120 4.21 3.49 16.57
CA LEU A 120 4.46 2.66 15.41
C LEU A 120 3.24 1.80 15.07
N GLU A 121 3.25 1.25 13.88
CA GLU A 121 2.34 0.21 13.42
C GLU A 121 3.09 -0.81 12.55
N LEU A 122 2.55 -2.01 12.41
CA LEU A 122 3.07 -2.96 11.40
C LEU A 122 2.72 -2.43 10.02
N ILE A 123 3.67 -2.51 9.09
CA ILE A 123 3.46 -2.02 7.73
C ILE A 123 2.29 -2.78 7.06
N ALA A 124 1.27 -2.03 6.63
CA ALA A 124 0.07 -2.59 5.97
C ALA A 124 0.06 -2.38 4.45
N ASP A 125 0.89 -1.46 3.98
CA ASP A 125 1.13 -1.11 2.58
C ASP A 125 2.55 -0.56 2.48
N SER A 126 3.30 -0.85 1.43
CA SER A 126 4.66 -0.31 1.23
C SER A 126 4.68 0.94 0.33
N THR A 127 3.62 1.23 -0.43
CA THR A 127 3.58 2.41 -1.30
C THR A 127 3.58 3.71 -0.50
N ASN A 128 2.86 3.75 0.63
CA ASN A 128 2.80 4.92 1.50
C ASN A 128 4.14 5.16 2.22
N MET A 129 4.86 4.08 2.56
CA MET A 129 6.19 4.16 3.14
C MET A 129 7.23 4.65 2.13
N LEU A 130 7.16 4.20 0.87
CA LEU A 130 7.95 4.77 -0.22
C LEU A 130 7.63 6.25 -0.45
N ALA A 131 6.37 6.65 -0.34
CA ALA A 131 5.97 8.06 -0.48
C ALA A 131 6.53 8.94 0.64
N ILE A 132 6.48 8.48 1.90
CA ILE A 132 7.08 9.18 3.06
C ILE A 132 8.60 9.24 2.90
N TYR A 133 9.24 8.14 2.51
CA TYR A 133 10.67 8.08 2.23
C TYR A 133 11.07 9.09 1.15
N LEU A 134 10.35 9.13 0.01
CA LEU A 134 10.56 10.11 -1.05
C LEU A 134 10.40 11.54 -0.55
N ALA A 135 9.32 11.83 0.19
CA ALA A 135 9.07 13.16 0.72
C ALA A 135 10.19 13.61 1.67
N ASP A 136 10.67 12.74 2.56
CA ASP A 136 11.82 13.05 3.42
C ASP A 136 13.08 13.36 2.59
N LYS A 137 13.40 12.49 1.61
CA LYS A 137 14.59 12.66 0.78
C LYS A 137 14.55 13.92 -0.09
N ILE A 138 13.37 14.28 -0.63
CA ILE A 138 13.13 15.51 -1.38
C ILE A 138 13.26 16.73 -0.45
N LYS A 139 12.61 16.70 0.72
CA LYS A 139 12.68 17.78 1.71
C LYS A 139 14.12 18.05 2.15
N ASN A 140 14.91 16.99 2.30
CA ASN A 140 16.32 17.04 2.69
C ASN A 140 17.28 17.19 1.49
N LYS A 141 16.77 17.40 0.26
CA LYS A 141 17.54 17.65 -0.98
C LYS A 141 18.54 16.53 -1.35
N THR A 142 18.25 15.30 -0.94
CA THR A 142 19.03 14.11 -1.32
C THR A 142 18.47 13.38 -2.54
N ILE A 143 17.22 13.70 -2.91
CA ILE A 143 16.58 13.30 -4.17
C ILE A 143 16.02 14.58 -4.81
N ASP A 144 16.20 14.73 -6.12
CA ASP A 144 15.61 15.80 -6.92
C ASP A 144 14.65 15.20 -7.96
N ASN A 145 13.35 15.50 -7.82
CA ASN A 145 12.29 15.06 -8.72
C ASN A 145 11.80 16.17 -9.67
N THR A 146 12.56 17.27 -9.80
CA THR A 146 12.13 18.44 -10.57
C THR A 146 12.38 18.32 -12.07
N LYS A 147 13.51 17.69 -12.46
CA LYS A 147 13.90 17.53 -13.87
C LYS A 147 13.52 16.18 -14.44
N ASN A 148 13.79 15.12 -13.68
CA ASN A 148 13.55 13.74 -14.07
C ASN A 148 12.59 13.09 -13.08
N LEU A 149 11.80 12.13 -13.56
CA LEU A 149 11.00 11.30 -12.69
C LEU A 149 11.91 10.44 -11.81
N VAL A 150 11.49 10.27 -10.56
CA VAL A 150 12.16 9.39 -9.61
C VAL A 150 11.29 8.15 -9.45
N HIS A 151 11.86 6.99 -9.75
CA HIS A 151 11.19 5.71 -9.73
C HIS A 151 11.78 4.84 -8.63
N LEU A 152 10.94 4.35 -7.72
CA LEU A 152 11.34 3.45 -6.64
C LEU A 152 10.53 2.16 -6.67
N SER A 153 11.16 1.07 -6.24
CA SER A 153 10.53 -0.22 -6.01
C SER A 153 10.82 -0.74 -4.60
N ALA A 154 9.95 -1.64 -4.11
CA ALA A 154 10.21 -2.37 -2.87
C ALA A 154 9.40 -3.67 -2.84
N THR A 155 9.95 -4.68 -2.16
CA THR A 155 9.21 -5.84 -1.66
C THR A 155 9.11 -5.75 -0.15
N CYS A 156 7.92 -6.01 0.41
CA CYS A 156 7.74 -6.03 1.85
C CYS A 156 6.71 -7.06 2.29
N ARG A 157 6.95 -7.72 3.42
CA ARG A 157 5.93 -8.51 4.11
C ARG A 157 5.00 -7.56 4.86
N VAL A 158 3.79 -7.37 4.34
CA VAL A 158 2.79 -6.47 4.91
C VAL A 158 1.78 -7.24 5.76
N THR A 159 1.13 -6.56 6.71
CA THR A 159 0.07 -7.12 7.57
C THR A 159 -1.19 -6.27 7.49
N ARG A 160 -2.33 -6.88 7.14
CA ARG A 160 -3.63 -6.20 7.04
C ARG A 160 -4.62 -6.72 8.09
N GLY A 161 -5.16 -5.81 8.89
CA GLY A 161 -6.14 -6.10 9.94
C GLY A 161 -7.52 -6.47 9.43
N GLN A 162 -7.84 -6.17 8.17
CA GLN A 162 -9.09 -6.55 7.52
C GLN A 162 -9.28 -8.07 7.49
N MET A 163 -10.53 -8.49 7.69
CA MET A 163 -10.91 -9.90 7.62
C MET A 163 -11.76 -10.12 6.38
N PHE A 164 -11.25 -10.92 5.46
CA PHE A 164 -11.98 -11.39 4.29
C PHE A 164 -12.44 -12.83 4.53
N LYS A 165 -13.58 -13.20 3.93
CA LYS A 165 -14.14 -14.57 4.04
C LYS A 165 -13.60 -15.52 2.95
N VAL A 166 -12.49 -15.16 2.30
CA VAL A 166 -11.93 -15.90 1.17
C VAL A 166 -10.52 -16.32 1.53
N ASP A 167 -10.19 -17.59 1.32
CA ASP A 167 -8.94 -18.20 1.76
C ASP A 167 -7.69 -17.60 1.09
N ALA A 168 -7.86 -17.00 -0.09
CA ALA A 168 -6.78 -16.30 -0.81
C ALA A 168 -6.32 -15.00 -0.12
N PHE A 169 -7.14 -14.40 0.75
CA PHE A 169 -6.82 -13.16 1.45
C PHE A 169 -6.30 -13.44 2.85
N VAL A 170 -4.98 -13.54 2.95
CA VAL A 170 -4.26 -13.83 4.19
C VAL A 170 -3.94 -12.55 5.00
N PRO A 171 -3.81 -12.65 6.33
CA PRO A 171 -3.51 -11.50 7.20
C PRO A 171 -2.15 -10.86 6.92
N HIS A 172 -1.19 -11.62 6.38
CA HIS A 172 0.11 -11.12 5.98
C HIS A 172 0.60 -11.79 4.71
N PHE A 173 1.19 -11.01 3.81
CA PHE A 173 1.65 -11.46 2.50
C PHE A 173 2.82 -10.61 2.02
N SER A 174 3.59 -11.11 1.05
CA SER A 174 4.61 -10.31 0.39
C SER A 174 3.96 -9.44 -0.68
N LEU A 175 4.28 -8.15 -0.64
CA LEU A 175 3.78 -7.13 -1.55
C LEU A 175 4.97 -6.53 -2.30
N PHE A 176 4.91 -6.58 -3.63
CA PHE A 176 5.79 -5.80 -4.50
C PHE A 176 5.11 -4.47 -4.83
N THR A 177 5.86 -3.37 -4.80
CA THR A 177 5.33 -2.03 -5.03
C THR A 177 6.24 -1.20 -5.91
N LEU A 178 5.62 -0.34 -6.72
CA LEU A 178 6.27 0.70 -7.51
C LEU A 178 5.74 2.07 -7.13
N VAL A 179 6.62 3.05 -7.07
CA VAL A 179 6.28 4.46 -6.91
C VAL A 179 7.03 5.29 -7.93
N SER A 180 6.34 6.27 -8.52
CA SER A 180 6.94 7.24 -9.45
C SER A 180 6.58 8.64 -9.00
N SER A 181 7.60 9.48 -8.79
CA SER A 181 7.47 10.85 -8.30
C SER A 181 8.03 11.85 -9.28
N GLY A 182 7.40 13.01 -9.37
CA GLY A 182 7.82 14.10 -10.25
C GLY A 182 7.02 15.35 -10.00
N LYS A 183 7.13 16.31 -10.92
CA LYS A 183 6.39 17.57 -10.90
C LYS A 183 5.36 17.62 -12.02
N ASP A 184 4.35 18.47 -11.82
CA ASP A 184 3.48 18.92 -12.89
C ASP A 184 4.29 19.64 -13.98
N THR A 185 4.35 19.03 -15.17
CA THR A 185 5.01 19.57 -16.35
C THR A 185 4.01 20.17 -17.36
N GLY A 186 2.72 20.23 -17.02
CA GLY A 186 1.65 20.58 -17.95
C GLY A 186 1.28 19.44 -18.91
N SER A 187 0.11 19.57 -19.54
CA SER A 187 -0.42 18.63 -20.56
C SER A 187 -0.44 17.15 -20.14
N TYR A 188 -0.52 16.90 -18.83
CA TYR A 188 -0.46 15.57 -18.22
C TYR A 188 0.86 14.82 -18.49
N GLY A 189 1.97 15.54 -18.69
CA GLY A 189 3.25 14.96 -19.05
C GLY A 189 3.78 13.99 -17.99
N PHE A 190 3.71 14.36 -16.71
CA PHE A 190 4.03 13.46 -15.61
C PHE A 190 3.13 12.22 -15.62
N GLU A 191 1.82 12.41 -15.69
CA GLU A 191 0.83 11.35 -15.54
C GLU A 191 1.00 10.30 -16.64
N LYS A 192 1.19 10.74 -17.89
CA LYS A 192 1.47 9.88 -19.05
C LYS A 192 2.80 9.13 -18.91
N ALA A 193 3.87 9.82 -18.53
CA ALA A 193 5.18 9.19 -18.38
C ALA A 193 5.17 8.14 -17.26
N ALA A 194 4.67 8.50 -16.07
CA ALA A 194 4.66 7.62 -14.91
C ALA A 194 3.81 6.36 -15.13
N ILE A 195 2.60 6.51 -15.69
CA ILE A 195 1.72 5.36 -15.93
C ILE A 195 2.27 4.43 -17.00
N THR A 196 2.96 4.99 -18.01
CA THR A 196 3.67 4.19 -19.02
C THR A 196 4.78 3.37 -18.39
N SER A 197 5.64 3.96 -17.56
CA SER A 197 6.72 3.22 -16.90
C SER A 197 6.20 2.05 -16.06
N GLN A 198 5.11 2.25 -15.31
CA GLN A 198 4.56 1.17 -14.47
C GLN A 198 3.81 0.11 -15.28
N ILE A 199 3.00 0.50 -16.28
CA ILE A 199 2.33 -0.47 -17.16
C ILE A 199 3.37 -1.30 -17.92
N GLN A 200 4.41 -0.67 -18.48
CA GLN A 200 5.48 -1.37 -19.18
C GLN A 200 6.14 -2.42 -18.28
N TYR A 201 6.45 -2.07 -17.04
CA TYR A 201 7.02 -3.02 -16.08
C TYR A 201 6.12 -4.26 -15.91
N TYR A 202 4.82 -4.05 -15.69
CA TYR A 202 3.89 -5.17 -15.51
C TYR A 202 3.64 -5.96 -16.80
N THR A 203 3.64 -5.31 -17.97
CA THR A 203 3.60 -5.98 -19.27
C THR A 203 4.80 -6.89 -19.44
N ASN A 204 6.02 -6.43 -19.15
CA ASN A 204 7.22 -7.25 -19.24
C ASN A 204 7.15 -8.43 -18.25
N TYR A 205 6.71 -8.18 -17.02
CA TYR A 205 6.63 -9.22 -16.00
C TYR A 205 5.58 -10.30 -16.31
N PHE A 206 4.36 -9.90 -16.64
CA PHE A 206 3.28 -10.86 -16.89
C PHE A 206 3.33 -11.44 -18.30
N GLU A 207 3.56 -10.63 -19.33
CA GLU A 207 3.53 -11.13 -20.71
C GLU A 207 4.86 -11.77 -21.13
N GLU A 208 5.99 -11.09 -20.97
CA GLU A 208 7.27 -11.58 -21.50
C GLU A 208 7.86 -12.68 -20.62
N ILE A 209 7.81 -12.50 -19.30
CA ILE A 209 8.43 -13.43 -18.36
C ILE A 209 7.46 -14.58 -18.00
N LEU A 210 6.20 -14.28 -17.68
CA LEU A 210 5.22 -15.30 -17.29
C LEU A 210 4.38 -15.85 -18.46
N GLY A 211 4.41 -15.20 -19.63
CA GLY A 211 3.64 -15.67 -20.79
C GLY A 211 2.13 -15.56 -20.61
N HIS A 212 1.66 -14.58 -19.83
CA HIS A 212 0.25 -14.31 -19.54
C HIS A 212 -0.16 -12.95 -20.08
N LYS A 213 -1.24 -12.88 -20.85
CA LYS A 213 -1.76 -11.61 -21.36
C LYS A 213 -2.40 -10.78 -20.25
N ILE A 214 -2.15 -9.48 -20.29
CA ILE A 214 -2.74 -8.54 -19.34
C ILE A 214 -3.94 -7.80 -19.93
N LYS A 215 -4.87 -7.43 -19.07
CA LYS A 215 -5.92 -6.44 -19.36
C LYS A 215 -5.79 -5.30 -18.36
N VAL A 216 -5.87 -4.06 -18.84
CA VAL A 216 -5.80 -2.87 -17.99
C VAL A 216 -7.18 -2.24 -17.92
N THR A 217 -7.72 -2.07 -16.72
CA THR A 217 -8.95 -1.30 -16.50
C THR A 217 -8.61 0.04 -15.88
N MET A 218 -9.00 1.14 -16.53
CA MET A 218 -8.89 2.48 -15.99
C MET A 218 -10.23 2.91 -15.39
N ASN A 219 -10.22 3.30 -14.12
CA ASN A 219 -11.40 3.72 -13.39
C ASN A 219 -11.33 5.22 -13.07
N LEU A 220 -12.42 5.93 -13.39
CA LEU A 220 -12.56 7.35 -13.10
C LEU A 220 -12.56 7.62 -11.59
N ARG A 221 -11.80 8.63 -11.16
CA ARG A 221 -11.75 9.14 -9.79
C ARG A 221 -11.87 10.66 -9.77
N ASN A 222 -12.32 11.19 -8.64
CA ASN A 222 -12.29 12.63 -8.39
C ASN A 222 -10.84 13.11 -8.14
N GLY A 223 -10.60 14.43 -8.15
CA GLY A 223 -9.29 15.02 -7.82
C GLY A 223 -8.73 15.97 -8.88
N TYR A 224 -9.17 15.82 -10.14
CA TYR A 224 -8.86 16.75 -11.23
C TYR A 224 -10.09 17.57 -11.61
N THR A 225 -9.88 18.85 -11.97
CA THR A 225 -10.97 19.75 -12.40
C THR A 225 -11.67 19.22 -13.65
N ASP A 226 -10.89 18.83 -14.67
CA ASP A 226 -11.40 18.17 -15.88
C ASP A 226 -11.17 16.66 -15.79
N LYS A 227 -11.90 15.99 -14.90
CA LYS A 227 -11.73 14.54 -14.64
C LYS A 227 -12.05 13.67 -15.86
N ILE A 228 -13.07 14.04 -16.64
CA ILE A 228 -13.47 13.31 -17.85
C ILE A 228 -12.44 13.49 -18.97
N GLY A 229 -12.06 14.73 -19.27
CA GLY A 229 -11.04 14.97 -20.28
C GLY A 229 -9.67 14.43 -19.87
N PHE A 230 -9.33 14.45 -18.58
CA PHE A 230 -8.10 13.82 -18.08
C PHE A 230 -8.07 12.33 -18.38
N ILE A 231 -9.10 11.57 -17.97
CA ILE A 231 -9.10 10.12 -18.18
C ILE A 231 -9.15 9.76 -19.67
N ASP A 232 -9.91 10.49 -20.48
CA ASP A 232 -10.01 10.25 -21.92
C ASP A 232 -8.66 10.49 -22.64
N ARG A 233 -7.93 11.54 -22.26
CA ARG A 233 -6.60 11.84 -22.84
C ARG A 233 -5.54 10.81 -22.43
N VAL A 234 -5.57 10.33 -21.19
CA VAL A 234 -4.65 9.27 -20.74
C VAL A 234 -5.00 7.94 -21.39
N HIS A 235 -6.30 7.62 -21.51
CA HIS A 235 -6.77 6.41 -22.19
C HIS A 235 -6.37 6.39 -23.66
N CYS A 236 -6.59 7.48 -24.39
CA CYS A 236 -6.17 7.62 -25.79
C CYS A 236 -4.66 7.40 -25.95
N TYR A 237 -3.87 8.09 -25.12
CA TYR A 237 -2.42 7.97 -25.12
C TYR A 237 -1.95 6.52 -24.84
N LEU A 238 -2.57 5.84 -23.87
CA LEU A 238 -2.21 4.46 -23.54
C LEU A 238 -2.61 3.48 -24.64
N ARG A 239 -3.75 3.67 -25.31
CA ARG A 239 -4.13 2.84 -26.47
C ARG A 239 -3.22 3.01 -27.67
N GLU A 240 -2.68 4.20 -27.88
CA GLU A 240 -1.66 4.45 -28.90
C GLU A 240 -0.32 3.80 -28.53
N THR A 241 0.04 3.83 -27.25
CA THR A 241 1.30 3.27 -26.73
C THR A 241 1.27 1.74 -26.68
N TYR A 242 0.12 1.14 -26.36
CA TYR A 242 -0.07 -0.31 -26.19
C TYR A 242 -1.24 -0.82 -27.05
N PRO A 243 -1.10 -0.85 -28.38
CA PRO A 243 -2.20 -1.22 -29.28
C PRO A 243 -2.66 -2.67 -29.11
N ASP A 244 -1.78 -3.55 -28.65
CA ASP A 244 -2.05 -5.00 -28.46
C ASP A 244 -2.55 -5.35 -27.05
N THR A 245 -2.65 -4.36 -26.15
CA THR A 245 -3.15 -4.55 -24.79
C THR A 245 -4.60 -4.11 -24.69
N GLU A 246 -5.45 -4.95 -24.08
CA GLU A 246 -6.85 -4.58 -23.84
C GLU A 246 -6.93 -3.54 -22.71
N ILE A 247 -7.18 -2.27 -23.07
CA ILE A 247 -7.33 -1.16 -22.12
C ILE A 247 -8.77 -0.67 -22.10
N THR A 248 -9.49 -1.03 -21.04
CA THR A 248 -10.89 -0.66 -20.84
C THR A 248 -11.03 0.56 -19.93
N LEU A 249 -12.15 1.27 -20.08
CA LEU A 249 -12.44 2.49 -19.36
C LEU A 249 -13.76 2.37 -18.62
N ASN A 250 -13.71 2.53 -17.30
CA ASN A 250 -14.87 2.61 -16.43
C ASN A 250 -15.05 4.06 -15.95
N LYS A 251 -16.15 4.69 -16.37
CA LYS A 251 -16.51 6.06 -16.00
C LYS A 251 -17.54 6.14 -14.87
N GLU A 252 -17.91 5.00 -14.26
CA GLU A 252 -18.78 5.01 -13.09
C GLU A 252 -18.10 5.75 -11.95
N GLU A 253 -18.77 6.79 -11.44
CA GLU A 253 -18.29 7.54 -10.29
C GLU A 253 -18.42 6.69 -9.04
N THR A 254 -17.29 6.15 -8.58
CA THR A 254 -17.22 5.48 -7.29
C THR A 254 -16.78 6.47 -6.22
N ASP A 255 -17.60 6.62 -5.18
CA ASP A 255 -17.25 7.45 -4.05
C ASP A 255 -16.11 6.81 -3.22
N ASN A 256 -15.22 7.68 -2.76
CA ASN A 256 -14.28 7.44 -1.68
C ASN A 256 -13.12 6.45 -1.93
N SER A 257 -12.32 6.72 -2.97
CA SER A 257 -10.92 6.25 -3.04
C SER A 257 -9.95 7.40 -2.73
N TYR A 258 -8.78 7.11 -2.18
CA TYR A 258 -7.70 8.09 -2.00
C TYR A 258 -7.00 8.49 -3.32
N TYR A 259 -7.27 7.75 -4.41
CA TYR A 259 -6.73 8.06 -5.73
C TYR A 259 -7.31 9.35 -6.33
N GLN A 260 -6.50 10.01 -7.16
CA GLN A 260 -6.78 11.29 -7.79
C GLN A 260 -6.92 11.12 -9.31
N GLY A 261 -8.10 11.36 -9.86
CA GLY A 261 -8.36 11.31 -11.30
C GLY A 261 -8.47 9.90 -11.89
N ILE A 262 -7.44 9.06 -11.72
CA ILE A 262 -7.38 7.70 -12.29
C ILE A 262 -6.86 6.71 -11.25
N ASN A 263 -7.58 5.62 -11.11
CA ASN A 263 -7.11 4.35 -10.58
C ASN A 263 -7.05 3.34 -11.74
N PHE A 264 -6.01 2.53 -11.82
CA PHE A 264 -5.91 1.46 -12.80
C PHE A 264 -5.72 0.11 -12.11
N LYS A 265 -6.22 -0.93 -12.77
CA LYS A 265 -6.11 -2.32 -12.33
C LYS A 265 -5.56 -3.15 -13.47
N ILE A 266 -4.71 -4.12 -13.15
CA ILE A 266 -4.23 -5.11 -14.13
C ILE A 266 -4.80 -6.47 -13.77
N ILE A 267 -5.50 -7.04 -14.76
CA ILE A 267 -6.17 -8.33 -14.67
C ILE A 267 -5.40 -9.31 -15.55
N VAL A 268 -5.06 -10.46 -14.98
CA VAL A 268 -4.32 -11.54 -15.65
C VAL A 268 -5.12 -12.82 -15.46
N GLU A 269 -5.47 -13.49 -16.55
CA GLU A 269 -6.32 -14.70 -16.54
C GLU A 269 -7.63 -14.54 -15.72
N GLY A 270 -8.20 -13.33 -15.72
CA GLY A 270 -9.45 -13.02 -15.00
C GLY A 270 -9.26 -12.68 -13.52
N ILE A 271 -8.03 -12.65 -13.01
CA ILE A 271 -7.70 -12.30 -11.62
C ILE A 271 -7.10 -10.90 -11.57
N GLU A 272 -7.64 -10.04 -10.72
CA GLU A 272 -7.07 -8.72 -10.44
C GLU A 272 -5.81 -8.88 -9.57
N LEU A 273 -4.64 -8.63 -10.15
CA LEU A 273 -3.35 -8.83 -9.48
C LEU A 273 -2.64 -7.53 -9.14
N VAL A 274 -2.90 -6.46 -9.88
CA VAL A 274 -2.27 -5.14 -9.66
C VAL A 274 -3.35 -4.10 -9.42
N ASP A 275 -3.12 -3.26 -8.41
CA ASP A 275 -3.90 -2.06 -8.15
C ASP A 275 -2.95 -0.85 -8.08
N GLY A 276 -3.33 0.26 -8.70
CA GLY A 276 -2.51 1.44 -8.80
C GLY A 276 -3.27 2.70 -9.16
N GLY A 277 -2.63 3.86 -9.07
CA GLY A 277 -3.26 5.13 -9.41
C GLY A 277 -2.51 6.34 -8.90
N PHE A 278 -2.95 7.52 -9.34
CA PHE A 278 -2.35 8.77 -8.90
C PHE A 278 -2.83 9.13 -7.51
N VAL A 279 -1.96 9.74 -6.70
CA VAL A 279 -2.29 10.18 -5.34
C VAL A 279 -1.70 11.56 -5.06
N ASP A 280 -2.24 12.27 -4.07
CA ASP A 280 -1.80 13.61 -3.67
C ASP A 280 -0.83 13.59 -2.46
N TRP A 281 -0.28 12.43 -2.12
CA TRP A 281 0.46 12.24 -0.88
C TRP A 281 1.70 13.13 -0.78
N THR A 282 2.52 13.19 -1.83
CA THR A 282 3.68 14.10 -1.86
C THR A 282 3.27 15.57 -1.84
N GLN A 283 2.11 15.93 -2.42
CA GLN A 283 1.59 17.30 -2.35
C GLN A 283 1.27 17.69 -0.91
N LYS A 284 0.63 16.78 -0.14
CA LYS A 284 0.30 16.97 1.27
C LYS A 284 1.55 16.97 2.15
N LEU A 285 2.43 16.00 1.99
CA LEU A 285 3.63 15.82 2.81
C LEU A 285 4.64 16.97 2.63
N LEU A 286 4.76 17.51 1.42
CA LEU A 286 5.72 18.57 1.09
C LEU A 286 5.09 19.97 1.04
N GLY A 287 3.76 20.08 1.16
CA GLY A 287 3.05 21.36 1.03
C GLY A 287 3.17 21.99 -0.36
N ASN A 288 3.31 21.20 -1.41
CA ASN A 288 3.56 21.69 -2.77
C ASN A 288 2.60 21.07 -3.81
N LYS A 289 1.69 21.90 -4.34
CA LYS A 289 0.67 21.48 -5.32
C LYS A 289 1.23 21.00 -6.66
N LYS A 290 2.49 21.32 -6.97
CA LYS A 290 3.16 20.82 -8.19
C LYS A 290 3.67 19.40 -8.04
N GLU A 291 3.77 18.85 -6.83
CA GLU A 291 4.18 17.45 -6.66
C GLU A 291 3.18 16.51 -7.33
N ARG A 292 3.71 15.39 -7.81
CA ARG A 292 2.93 14.31 -8.38
C ARG A 292 3.47 12.97 -7.89
N LEU A 293 2.56 12.01 -7.74
CA LEU A 293 2.88 10.65 -7.32
C LEU A 293 1.94 9.66 -8.01
N LEU A 294 2.53 8.61 -8.60
CA LEU A 294 1.83 7.42 -9.05
C LEU A 294 2.33 6.24 -8.22
N ILE A 295 1.41 5.41 -7.74
CA ILE A 295 1.72 4.20 -6.97
C ILE A 295 1.07 2.99 -7.63
N SER A 296 1.67 1.82 -7.45
CA SER A 296 1.01 0.54 -7.70
C SER A 296 1.62 -0.56 -6.84
N GLY A 297 0.89 -1.66 -6.69
CA GLY A 297 1.42 -2.86 -6.06
C GLY A 297 0.71 -4.13 -6.48
N THR A 298 1.37 -5.26 -6.23
CA THR A 298 0.85 -6.61 -6.46
C THR A 298 1.30 -7.56 -5.36
N GLY A 299 0.38 -8.43 -4.94
CA GLY A 299 0.66 -9.44 -3.91
C GLY A 299 1.35 -10.66 -4.51
N ILE A 300 2.59 -10.93 -4.08
CA ILE A 300 3.36 -12.10 -4.51
C ILE A 300 2.71 -13.39 -4.01
N ASP A 301 2.24 -13.41 -2.76
CA ASP A 301 1.53 -14.58 -2.22
C ASP A 301 0.28 -14.91 -3.04
N LEU A 302 -0.48 -13.90 -3.47
CA LEU A 302 -1.67 -14.11 -4.29
C LEU A 302 -1.30 -14.76 -5.63
N GLN A 303 -0.23 -14.28 -6.28
CA GLN A 303 0.27 -14.87 -7.53
C GLN A 303 0.71 -16.33 -7.36
N LEU A 304 1.32 -16.69 -6.23
CA LEU A 304 1.67 -18.09 -5.92
C LEU A 304 0.42 -18.94 -5.68
N ILE A 305 -0.52 -18.43 -4.90
CA ILE A 305 -1.79 -19.13 -4.56
C ILE A 305 -2.62 -19.40 -5.82
N THR A 306 -2.66 -18.45 -6.75
CA THR A 306 -3.44 -18.55 -7.99
C THR A 306 -2.71 -19.28 -9.11
N GLY A 307 -1.49 -19.80 -8.85
CA GLY A 307 -0.73 -20.58 -9.83
C GLY A 307 -0.12 -19.77 -10.98
N MET A 308 -0.09 -18.43 -10.89
CA MET A 308 0.44 -17.55 -11.94
C MET A 308 1.92 -17.84 -12.23
N LEU A 309 2.64 -18.32 -11.22
CA LEU A 309 4.10 -18.51 -11.24
C LEU A 309 4.54 -19.94 -11.59
N ASN A 310 3.61 -20.83 -11.95
CA ASN A 310 3.88 -22.25 -12.22
C ASN A 310 4.89 -22.49 -13.38
N LYS A 311 5.08 -21.49 -14.26
CA LYS A 311 6.03 -21.59 -15.38
C LYS A 311 7.48 -21.22 -15.02
N ILE A 312 7.73 -20.63 -13.85
CA ILE A 312 9.05 -20.08 -13.47
C ILE A 312 9.67 -20.81 -12.27
N ILE A 313 8.87 -21.47 -11.42
CA ILE A 313 9.31 -21.98 -10.10
C ILE A 313 8.88 -23.41 -9.80
#